data_AF-G2QFY2-F1
#
_entry.id   AF-G2QFY2-F1
#
_cell.length_a   1.000
_cell.length_b   1.000
_cell.length_c   1.000
_cell.angle_alpha   90.00
_cell.angle_beta   90.00
_cell.angle_gamma   90.00
#
_symmetry.space_group_name_H-M   'P 1'
#
loop_
_entity.id
_entity.type
_entity.pdbx_description
1 polymer ?
#
loop_
_entity_poly.entity_id
_entity_poly.type
_entity_poly.pdbx_seq_one_letter_code
_entity_poly.pdbx_strand_id
1 'polypeptide(L)'
;MRGQGLYYTDIHTSIRFYGHGEPGGYLFGMVIPRRPTTDFVAQLVAPLNHSDGWGGVSLGDSMTGPLLLVTWANGSNVMTAARM
;
A
#
# COMPACT_ATOMS: atom_id res chain seq x y z
N MET A 1 10.79 -1.64 -10.67
CA MET A 1 11.91 -1.68 -9.69
C MET A 1 11.96 -3.12 -9.16
N ARG A 2 13.12 -3.72 -8.87
CA ARG A 2 13.22 -5.15 -8.48
C ARG A 2 13.50 -5.31 -6.97
N GLY A 3 12.62 -6.02 -6.27
CA GLY A 3 12.95 -6.98 -5.19
C GLY A 3 13.58 -6.52 -3.87
N GLN A 4 13.73 -5.23 -3.57
CA GLN A 4 14.18 -4.76 -2.25
C GLN A 4 13.34 -3.56 -1.81
N GLY A 5 12.95 -3.54 -0.54
CA GLY A 5 12.29 -2.39 0.06
C GLY A 5 13.25 -1.19 0.08
N LEU A 6 12.83 -0.06 -0.48
CA LEU A 6 13.60 1.16 -0.57
C LEU A 6 12.90 2.31 0.15
N TYR A 7 13.68 3.25 0.65
CA TYR A 7 13.14 4.50 1.16
C TYR A 7 12.81 5.45 0.01
N TYR A 8 11.61 6.00 -0.01
CA TYR A 8 11.22 7.08 -0.92
C TYR A 8 10.42 8.14 -0.16
N THR A 9 10.39 9.36 -0.68
CA THR A 9 9.59 10.46 -0.12
C THR A 9 8.46 10.74 -1.09
N ASP A 10 7.22 10.65 -0.61
CA ASP A 10 6.06 11.01 -1.39
C ASP A 10 6.03 12.53 -1.60
N ILE A 11 5.93 12.97 -2.85
CA ILE A 11 6.04 14.38 -3.22
C ILE A 11 4.82 15.22 -2.79
N HIS A 12 3.67 14.57 -2.57
CA HIS A 12 2.42 15.26 -2.24
C HIS A 12 2.26 15.46 -0.73
N THR A 13 2.74 14.52 0.07
CA THR A 13 2.59 14.50 1.53
C THR A 13 3.90 14.80 2.26
N SER A 14 5.04 14.76 1.56
CA SER A 14 6.40 14.83 2.15
C SER A 14 6.69 13.72 3.18
N ILE A 15 5.88 12.67 3.24
CA ILE A 15 6.12 11.53 4.13
C ILE A 15 7.16 10.61 3.49
N ARG A 16 8.15 10.20 4.29
CA ARG A 16 9.16 9.22 3.88
C ARG A 16 8.70 7.81 4.25
N PHE A 17 8.46 6.99 3.24
CA PHE A 17 8.04 5.60 3.39
C PHE A 17 9.21 4.65 3.16
N TYR A 18 9.17 3.49 3.82
CA TYR A 18 9.90 2.30 3.40
C TYR A 18 8.94 1.42 2.61
N GLY A 19 9.25 1.12 1.35
CA GLY A 19 8.28 0.45 0.49
C GLY A 19 8.84 -0.32 -0.67
N HIS A 20 7.95 -1.04 -1.33
CA HIS A 20 8.21 -1.91 -2.46
C HIS A 20 7.31 -1.52 -3.63
N GLY A 21 7.88 -1.44 -4.83
CA GLY A 21 7.17 -1.07 -6.04
C GLY A 21 7.47 -2.02 -7.19
N GLU A 22 6.43 -2.37 -7.95
CA GLU A 22 6.51 -3.31 -9.08
C GLU A 22 6.53 -2.57 -10.44
N PRO A 23 7.23 -3.10 -11.46
CA PRO A 23 7.08 -2.65 -12.84
C PRO A 23 5.62 -2.82 -13.26
N GLY A 24 4.90 -1.71 -13.42
CA GLY A 24 3.44 -1.70 -13.59
C GLY A 24 2.78 -0.57 -12.79
N GLY A 25 3.48 0.02 -11.83
CA GLY A 25 3.01 1.20 -11.10
C GLY A 25 2.34 0.87 -9.76
N TYR A 26 2.31 -0.40 -9.38
CA TYR A 26 1.94 -0.78 -8.01
C TYR A 26 3.04 -0.35 -7.03
N LEU A 27 2.64 0.25 -5.90
CA LEU A 27 3.53 0.67 -4.83
C LEU A 27 2.85 0.44 -3.49
N PHE A 28 3.58 -0.19 -2.57
CA PHE A 28 3.21 -0.24 -1.16
C PHE A 28 4.33 0.38 -0.33
N GLY A 29 4.00 1.37 0.49
CA GLY A 29 4.92 2.01 1.43
C GLY A 29 4.37 1.98 2.84
N MET A 30 5.26 1.87 3.83
CA MET A 30 4.91 1.92 5.24
C MET A 30 5.86 2.85 5.99
N VAL A 31 5.31 3.57 6.96
CA VAL A 31 6.08 4.24 8.01
C VAL A 31 5.56 3.80 9.36
N ILE A 32 6.50 3.42 10.23
CA ILE A 32 6.23 2.99 11.60
C ILE A 32 6.58 4.12 12.58
N PRO A 33 5.87 4.25 13.70
CA PRO A 33 6.26 5.16 14.77
C PRO A 33 7.67 4.85 15.28
N ARG A 34 8.38 5.86 15.81
CA ARG A 34 9.74 5.67 16.39
C ARG A 34 9.76 4.62 17.51
N ARG A 35 8.63 4.46 18.20
CA ARG A 35 8.38 3.40 19.17
C ARG A 35 7.21 2.58 18.65
N PRO A 36 7.46 1.48 17.93
CA PRO A 36 6.41 0.71 17.27
C PRO A 36 5.39 0.21 18.29
N THR A 37 4.11 0.38 17.98
CA THR A 37 3.02 -0.27 18.72
C THR A 37 2.27 -1.20 17.78
N THR A 38 0.96 -1.04 17.62
CA THR A 38 0.12 -1.83 16.72
C THR A 38 -0.33 -1.06 15.49
N ASP A 39 0.13 0.18 15.34
CA ASP A 39 -0.28 1.13 14.31
C ASP A 39 0.88 1.52 13.40
N PHE A 40 0.53 1.81 12.15
CA PHE A 40 1.44 2.32 11.13
C PHE A 40 0.63 3.16 10.14
N VAL A 41 1.34 3.97 9.35
CA VAL A 41 0.75 4.65 8.19
C VAL A 41 1.27 3.97 6.95
N ALA A 42 0.36 3.59 6.05
CA ALA A 42 0.71 3.01 4.77
C ALA A 42 0.22 3.86 3.60
N GLN A 43 0.98 3.80 2.52
CA GLN A 43 0.59 4.28 1.19
C GLN A 43 0.42 3.06 0.29
N LEU A 44 -0.71 3.00 -0.40
CA LEU A 44 -0.98 2.02 -1.43
C LEU A 44 -1.32 2.78 -2.72
N VAL A 45 -0.53 2.54 -3.76
CA VAL A 45 -0.80 3.04 -5.12
C VAL A 45 -1.04 1.82 -5.99
N ALA A 46 -2.21 1.78 -6.60
CA ALA A 46 -2.58 0.74 -7.55
C ALA A 46 -2.99 1.40 -8.88
N PRO A 47 -2.41 1.02 -10.01
CA PRO A 47 -2.79 1.55 -11.31
C PRO A 47 -4.22 1.14 -11.64
N LEU A 48 -5.01 2.08 -12.15
CA LEU A 48 -6.34 1.81 -12.67
C LEU A 48 -6.28 1.59 -14.18
N ASN A 49 -7.18 0.75 -14.68
CA ASN A 49 -7.41 0.57 -16.11
C ASN A 49 -8.79 1.13 -16.46
N HIS A 50 -8.85 2.24 -17.20
CA HIS A 50 -10.10 2.95 -17.52
C HIS A 50 -10.98 3.28 -16.29
N SER A 51 -10.35 3.65 -15.16
CA SER A 51 -11.00 3.90 -13.85
C SER A 51 -11.46 2.65 -13.10
N ASP A 52 -11.27 1.46 -13.67
CA ASP A 52 -11.55 0.19 -13.02
C ASP A 52 -10.28 -0.42 -12.42
N GLY A 53 -10.46 -1.16 -11.33
CA GLY A 53 -9.39 -1.93 -10.70
C GLY A 53 -9.38 -1.83 -9.18
N TRP A 54 -8.54 -2.66 -8.60
CA TRP A 54 -8.31 -2.70 -7.15
C TRP A 54 -6.84 -3.04 -6.90
N GLY A 55 -6.34 -2.62 -5.74
CA GLY A 55 -5.04 -3.02 -5.23
C GLY A 55 -5.20 -3.60 -3.84
N GLY A 56 -4.36 -4.56 -3.49
CA GLY A 56 -4.38 -5.14 -2.16
C GLY A 56 -3.01 -5.54 -1.67
N VAL A 57 -2.88 -5.59 -0.35
CA VAL A 57 -1.66 -6.00 0.34
C VAL A 57 -2.01 -6.97 1.46
N SER A 58 -1.26 -8.06 1.56
CA SER A 58 -1.23 -8.87 2.77
C SER A 58 -0.25 -8.26 3.76
N LEU A 59 -0.64 -8.12 5.02
CA LEU A 59 0.28 -7.71 6.08
C LEU A 59 1.11 -8.87 6.63
N GLY A 60 1.00 -10.06 6.03
CA GLY A 60 1.93 -11.18 6.18
C GLY A 60 2.55 -11.56 4.84
N ASP A 61 3.19 -12.73 4.78
CA ASP A 61 3.80 -13.22 3.53
C ASP A 61 2.82 -13.95 2.59
N SER A 62 1.66 -14.35 3.13
CA SER A 62 0.66 -15.21 2.48
C SER A 62 -0.69 -14.51 2.43
N MET A 63 -1.51 -14.90 1.46
CA MET A 63 -2.87 -14.41 1.30
C MET A 63 -3.83 -15.01 2.35
N THR A 64 -3.52 -16.17 2.92
CA THR A 64 -4.42 -16.88 3.83
C THR A 64 -3.93 -16.78 5.27
N GLY A 65 -4.77 -16.25 6.17
CA GLY A 65 -4.49 -16.17 7.61
C GLY A 65 -4.16 -14.75 8.11
N PRO A 66 -3.27 -13.99 7.43
CA PRO A 66 -3.02 -12.59 7.78
C PRO A 66 -4.17 -11.65 7.43
N LEU A 67 -4.16 -10.48 8.07
CA LEU A 67 -5.02 -9.36 7.68
C LEU A 67 -4.64 -8.90 6.26
N LEU A 68 -5.65 -8.82 5.39
CA LEU A 68 -5.52 -8.24 4.06
C LEU A 68 -6.19 -6.87 4.02
N LEU A 69 -5.56 -5.92 3.34
CA LEU A 69 -6.18 -4.65 2.98
C LEU A 69 -6.43 -4.63 1.48
N VAL A 70 -7.68 -4.39 1.09
CA VAL A 70 -8.09 -4.26 -0.32
C VAL A 70 -8.64 -2.85 -0.52
N THR A 71 -8.19 -2.17 -1.57
CA THR A 71 -8.58 -0.81 -1.90
C THR A 71 -9.00 -0.69 -3.37
N TRP A 72 -9.96 0.18 -3.63
CA TRP A 72 -10.40 0.49 -5.00
C TRP A 72 -10.95 1.92 -5.06
N ALA A 73 -10.95 2.49 -6.25
CA ALA A 73 -11.58 3.78 -6.49
C ALA A 73 -13.09 3.62 -6.68
N ASN A 74 -13.87 4.52 -6.08
CA ASN A 74 -15.29 4.68 -6.34
C ASN A 74 -15.57 6.16 -6.62
N GLY A 75 -15.51 6.54 -7.91
CA GLY A 75 -15.49 7.93 -8.32
C GLY A 75 -14.25 8.65 -7.77
N SER A 76 -14.45 9.76 -7.06
CA SER A 76 -13.38 10.52 -6.40
C SER A 76 -12.99 10.00 -5.02
N ASN A 77 -13.63 8.93 -4.54
CA ASN A 77 -13.39 8.38 -3.20
C ASN A 77 -12.55 7.11 -3.30
N VAL A 78 -11.64 6.94 -2.35
CA VAL A 78 -10.92 5.68 -2.15
C VAL A 78 -11.68 4.86 -1.13
N MET A 79 -12.05 3.64 -1.51
CA MET A 79 -12.67 2.66 -0.61
C MET A 79 -11.60 1.69 -0.11
N THR A 80 -11.70 1.25 1.14
CA THR A 80 -10.79 0.27 1.72
C THR A 80 -11.58 -0.73 2.56
N ALA A 81 -11.25 -2.01 2.43
CA ALA A 81 -11.85 -3.08 3.20
C ALA A 81 -10.76 -3.98 3.80
N ALA A 82 -10.88 -4.24 5.10
CA ALA A 82 -10.14 -5.29 5.78
C ALA A 82 -10.76 -6.65 5.47
N ARG A 83 -9.94 -7.65 5.14
CA ARG A 83 -10.34 -9.04 4.89
C ARG A 83 -9.45 -10.00 5.68
N MET A 84 -9.91 -11.24 5.84
CA MET A 84 -9.17 -12.37 6.41
C MET A 84 -9.38 -13.61 5.55
#